data_AF-A0A9D8IIZ0-F1
#
_entry.id   AF-A0A9D8IIZ0-F1
#
_cell.length_a   1.000
_cell.length_b   1.000
_cell.length_c   1.000
_cell.angle_alpha   90.00
_cell.angle_beta   90.00
_cell.angle_gamma   90.00
#
_symmetry.space_group_name_H-M   'P 1'
#
loop_
_entity.id
_entity.type
_entity.pdbx_description
1 polymer ?
#
loop_
_entity_poly.entity_id
_entity_poly.type
_entity_poly.pdbx_seq_one_letter_code
_entity_poly.pdbx_strand_id
1 'polypeptide(L)'
;MQAKELARLIDHALLKPLQTESELLSGCAQAAKWGVFSVCVRPCEVARATRELNGTVVSVGTVIGFPQGGHHPGIKRAEAVQALADGAVELDMVANLGKIRERAWNNLLDEVAPILELTRGRGRLLKVILETAMLSDEEKIGACEALGRLGVDFVKTSTGYGDGGATVADVGLLRRASPPKVGVKASGGIRTLEQAMAMIEAGATRLGTASTGTLLASAGAGTS
;
A
#
# COMPACT_ATOMS: atom_id res chain seq x y z
N MET A 1 0.68 -22.04 2.13
CA MET A 1 1.39 -21.04 1.31
C MET A 1 2.86 -21.12 1.63
N GLN A 2 3.74 -21.28 0.64
CA GLN A 2 5.19 -21.33 0.86
C GLN A 2 5.76 -19.92 1.11
N ALA A 3 6.92 -19.83 1.76
CA ALA A 3 7.58 -18.54 2.04
C ALA A 3 7.81 -17.69 0.78
N LYS A 4 8.18 -18.30 -0.35
CA LYS A 4 8.35 -17.58 -1.63
C LYS A 4 7.05 -17.00 -2.16
N GLU A 5 5.94 -17.72 -2.04
CA GLU A 5 4.61 -17.25 -2.45
C GLU A 5 4.17 -16.07 -1.57
N LEU A 6 4.34 -16.20 -0.26
CA LEU A 6 4.04 -15.12 0.69
C LEU A 6 4.88 -13.88 0.43
N ALA A 7 6.17 -14.03 0.11
CA ALA A 7 7.04 -12.91 -0.22
C ALA A 7 6.50 -12.08 -1.39
N ARG A 8 5.92 -12.73 -2.41
CA ARG A 8 5.30 -12.05 -3.57
C ARG A 8 3.99 -11.33 -3.25
N LEU A 9 3.48 -11.45 -2.03
CA LEU A 9 2.36 -10.66 -1.50
C LEU A 9 2.82 -9.53 -0.58
N ILE A 10 4.12 -9.36 -0.33
CA ILE A 10 4.62 -8.37 0.63
C ILE A 10 5.17 -7.15 -0.10
N ASP A 11 4.68 -5.98 0.31
CA ASP A 11 5.32 -4.69 0.11
C ASP A 11 6.08 -4.33 1.42
N HIS A 12 7.40 -4.40 1.40
CA HIS A 12 8.25 -4.14 2.57
C HIS A 12 8.28 -2.63 2.89
N ALA A 13 7.76 -2.24 4.05
CA ALA A 13 7.58 -0.84 4.41
C ALA A 13 8.84 -0.20 5.03
N LEU A 14 9.32 0.87 4.40
CA LEU A 14 10.50 1.67 4.75
C LEU A 14 10.12 3.16 4.86
N LEU A 15 9.20 3.48 5.78
CA LEU A 15 8.54 4.79 5.89
C LEU A 15 8.83 5.54 7.19
N LYS A 16 9.66 4.99 8.09
CA LYS A 16 9.92 5.60 9.41
C LYS A 16 10.46 7.03 9.21
N PRO A 17 9.94 8.05 9.94
CA PRO A 17 10.38 9.44 9.74
C PRO A 17 11.87 9.66 10.02
N LEU A 18 12.44 8.90 10.96
CA LEU A 18 13.85 8.96 11.33
C LEU A 18 14.71 7.94 10.57
N GLN A 19 14.17 7.26 9.56
CA GLN A 19 14.93 6.32 8.76
C GLN A 19 16.15 7.02 8.15
N THR A 20 17.31 6.45 8.40
CA THR A 20 18.57 6.85 7.82
C THR A 20 18.76 6.19 6.46
N GLU A 21 19.69 6.73 5.69
CA GLU A 21 20.16 6.15 4.45
C GLU A 21 20.66 4.71 4.61
N SER A 22 21.42 4.42 5.68
CA SER A 22 21.93 3.08 5.96
C SER A 22 20.79 2.08 6.19
N GLU A 23 19.74 2.49 6.90
CA GLU A 23 18.56 1.67 7.14
C GLU A 23 17.75 1.44 5.86
N LEU A 24 17.63 2.45 4.97
CA LEU A 24 17.04 2.28 3.65
C LEU A 24 17.78 1.21 2.83
N LEU A 25 19.11 1.28 2.76
CA LEU A 25 19.93 0.32 2.01
C LEU A 25 19.83 -1.09 2.59
N SER A 26 19.91 -1.22 3.91
CA SER A 26 19.73 -2.50 4.61
C SER A 26 18.34 -3.09 4.36
N GLY A 27 17.29 -2.26 4.38
CA GLY A 27 15.93 -2.66 4.04
C GLY A 27 15.78 -3.13 2.59
N CYS A 28 16.38 -2.42 1.64
CA CYS A 28 16.41 -2.84 0.22
C CYS A 28 17.12 -4.18 0.05
N ALA A 29 18.29 -4.36 0.68
CA ALA A 29 19.02 -5.62 0.65
C ALA A 29 18.21 -6.78 1.25
N GLN A 30 17.50 -6.54 2.36
CA GLN A 30 16.59 -7.53 2.95
C GLN A 30 15.44 -7.88 2.00
N ALA A 31 14.79 -6.88 1.39
CA ALA A 31 13.72 -7.08 0.43
C ALA A 31 14.18 -7.92 -0.77
N ALA A 32 15.37 -7.60 -1.32
CA ALA A 32 16.00 -8.34 -2.42
C ALA A 32 16.31 -9.79 -2.03
N LYS A 33 16.91 -10.01 -0.85
CA LYS A 33 17.21 -11.35 -0.31
C LYS A 33 15.97 -12.25 -0.27
N TRP A 34 14.84 -11.70 0.16
CA TRP A 34 13.59 -12.44 0.28
C TRP A 34 12.75 -12.48 -1.00
N GLY A 35 13.11 -11.69 -2.02
CA GLY A 35 12.38 -11.63 -3.28
C GLY A 35 10.94 -11.11 -3.12
N VAL A 36 10.71 -10.17 -2.18
CA VAL A 36 9.37 -9.61 -1.95
C VAL A 36 8.83 -8.90 -3.19
N PHE A 37 7.54 -8.57 -3.21
CA PHE A 37 6.96 -7.88 -4.36
C PHE A 37 7.61 -6.51 -4.57
N SER A 38 7.54 -5.65 -3.56
CA SER A 38 8.11 -4.30 -3.62
C SER A 38 8.66 -3.84 -2.26
N VAL A 39 9.48 -2.78 -2.29
CA VAL A 39 9.66 -1.91 -1.14
C VAL A 39 8.70 -0.72 -1.25
N CYS A 40 8.22 -0.21 -0.12
CA CYS A 40 7.44 1.03 -0.05
C CYS A 40 8.25 2.06 0.75
N VAL A 41 8.86 3.02 0.05
CA VAL A 41 9.82 4.00 0.60
C VAL A 41 9.22 5.40 0.66
N ARG A 42 9.87 6.33 1.37
CA ARG A 42 9.45 7.74 1.37
C ARG A 42 9.70 8.36 -0.01
N PRO A 43 8.91 9.38 -0.43
CA PRO A 43 9.03 9.97 -1.77
C PRO A 43 10.45 10.45 -2.11
N CYS A 44 11.16 11.05 -1.15
CA CYS A 44 12.53 11.51 -1.34
C CYS A 44 13.57 10.40 -1.55
N GLU A 45 13.21 9.14 -1.31
CA GLU A 45 14.11 7.98 -1.38
C GLU A 45 13.88 7.13 -2.64
N VAL A 46 12.85 7.44 -3.45
CA VAL A 46 12.44 6.62 -4.60
C VAL A 46 13.58 6.43 -5.59
N ALA A 47 14.19 7.52 -6.08
CA ALA A 47 15.26 7.44 -7.07
C ALA A 47 16.46 6.61 -6.58
N ARG A 48 16.70 6.64 -5.27
CA ARG A 48 17.77 5.87 -4.65
C ARG A 48 17.40 4.39 -4.54
N ALA A 49 16.23 4.07 -4.01
CA ALA A 49 15.75 2.69 -3.90
C ALA A 49 15.68 2.03 -5.28
N THR A 50 15.24 2.76 -6.32
CA THR A 50 15.23 2.29 -7.70
C THR A 50 16.63 1.91 -8.20
N ARG A 51 17.65 2.73 -7.90
CA ARG A 51 19.05 2.42 -8.27
C ARG A 51 19.57 1.20 -7.50
N GLU A 52 19.31 1.13 -6.20
CA GLU A 52 19.80 0.05 -5.34
C GLU A 52 19.19 -1.31 -5.70
N LEU A 53 17.90 -1.34 -6.06
CA LEU A 53 17.18 -2.56 -6.40
C LEU A 53 17.23 -2.91 -7.89
N ASN A 54 17.98 -2.15 -8.69
CA ASN A 54 18.15 -2.42 -10.10
C ASN A 54 18.77 -3.81 -10.33
N GLY A 55 18.20 -4.59 -11.25
CA GLY A 55 18.60 -5.97 -11.51
C GLY A 55 18.02 -7.01 -10.53
N THR A 56 17.24 -6.59 -9.52
CA THR A 56 16.48 -7.50 -8.64
C THR A 56 15.05 -7.69 -9.14
N VAL A 57 14.32 -8.65 -8.56
CA VAL A 57 12.88 -8.86 -8.82
C VAL A 57 11.96 -7.94 -8.01
N VAL A 58 12.55 -7.09 -7.16
CA VAL A 58 11.82 -6.25 -6.20
C VAL A 58 11.51 -4.91 -6.84
N SER A 59 10.22 -4.58 -6.89
CA SER A 59 9.73 -3.30 -7.38
C SER A 59 9.89 -2.19 -6.33
N VAL A 60 9.83 -0.93 -6.77
CA VAL A 60 9.83 0.23 -5.87
C VAL A 60 8.46 0.89 -5.92
N GLY A 61 7.83 1.01 -4.76
CA GLY A 61 6.65 1.83 -4.56
C GLY A 61 6.90 2.95 -3.56
N THR A 62 6.01 3.93 -3.56
CA THR A 62 6.05 5.02 -2.57
C THR A 62 4.64 5.44 -2.18
N VAL A 63 4.55 6.42 -1.28
CA VAL A 63 3.30 6.96 -0.76
C VAL A 63 3.01 8.34 -1.34
N ILE A 64 1.74 8.71 -1.45
CA ILE A 64 1.30 10.03 -1.98
C ILE A 64 0.33 10.69 -1.00
N GLY A 65 0.55 11.97 -0.69
CA GLY A 65 -0.25 12.75 0.26
C GLY A 65 -0.25 12.16 1.67
N PHE A 66 0.82 11.46 2.04
CA PHE A 66 0.91 10.60 3.22
C PHE A 66 1.55 11.29 4.43
N PRO A 67 1.12 10.97 5.68
CA PRO A 67 0.07 10.01 6.03
C PRO A 67 -1.35 10.62 6.09
N GLN A 68 -1.52 11.94 6.13
CA GLN A 68 -2.82 12.52 6.50
C GLN A 68 -3.87 12.52 5.37
N GLY A 69 -3.48 12.52 4.10
CA GLY A 69 -4.41 12.56 2.97
C GLY A 69 -5.11 13.90 2.72
N GLY A 70 -4.94 14.91 3.59
CA GLY A 70 -5.58 16.23 3.47
C GLY A 70 -4.88 17.23 2.53
N HIS A 71 -3.90 16.79 1.75
CA HIS A 71 -3.17 17.66 0.81
C HIS A 71 -4.07 18.13 -0.34
N HIS A 72 -3.76 19.31 -0.91
CA HIS A 72 -4.46 19.78 -2.11
C HIS A 72 -4.26 18.79 -3.29
N PRO A 73 -5.28 18.49 -4.12
CA PRO A 73 -5.18 17.52 -5.21
C PRO A 73 -4.00 17.78 -6.17
N GLY A 74 -3.75 19.07 -6.47
CA GLY A 74 -2.62 19.47 -7.31
C GLY A 74 -1.25 19.09 -6.73
N ILE A 75 -1.10 19.09 -5.40
CA ILE A 75 0.14 18.68 -4.71
C ILE A 75 0.31 17.16 -4.76
N LYS A 76 -0.76 16.40 -4.48
CA LYS A 76 -0.72 14.93 -4.63
C LYS A 76 -0.36 14.52 -6.06
N ARG A 77 -0.91 15.21 -7.06
CA ARG A 77 -0.58 14.98 -8.47
C ARG A 77 0.89 15.30 -8.77
N ALA A 78 1.42 16.42 -8.27
CA ALA A 78 2.83 16.78 -8.47
C ALA A 78 3.78 15.74 -7.83
N GLU A 79 3.46 15.30 -6.61
CA GLU A 79 4.19 14.23 -5.92
C GLU A 79 4.15 12.91 -6.72
N ALA A 80 2.99 12.54 -7.26
CA ALA A 80 2.84 11.35 -8.09
C ALA A 80 3.68 11.43 -9.39
N VAL A 81 3.69 12.58 -10.06
CA VAL A 81 4.52 12.82 -11.24
C VAL A 81 5.99 12.63 -10.91
N GLN A 82 6.46 13.22 -9.81
CA GLN A 82 7.84 13.12 -9.37
C GLN A 82 8.20 11.67 -9.01
N ALA A 83 7.39 11.00 -8.20
CA ALA A 83 7.60 9.60 -7.82
C ALA A 83 7.71 8.67 -9.03
N LEU A 84 6.86 8.86 -10.05
CA LEU A 84 6.90 8.08 -11.29
C LEU A 84 8.14 8.43 -12.14
N ALA A 85 8.65 9.66 -12.08
CA ALA A 85 9.89 10.05 -12.75
C ALA A 85 11.12 9.44 -12.05
N ASP A 86 11.08 9.32 -10.72
CA ASP A 86 12.11 8.70 -9.88
C ASP A 86 12.11 7.16 -9.96
N GLY A 87 11.15 6.57 -10.67
CA GLY A 87 11.10 5.15 -10.98
C GLY A 87 10.14 4.31 -10.13
N ALA A 88 9.27 4.93 -9.33
CA ALA A 88 8.22 4.19 -8.65
C ALA A 88 7.29 3.51 -9.67
N VAL A 89 6.93 2.26 -9.39
CA VAL A 89 6.00 1.45 -10.21
C VAL A 89 4.67 1.19 -9.51
N GLU A 90 4.58 1.51 -8.22
CA GLU A 90 3.32 1.53 -7.46
C GLU A 90 3.24 2.78 -6.58
N LEU A 91 2.08 3.42 -6.54
CA LEU A 91 1.80 4.56 -5.66
C LEU A 91 0.72 4.18 -4.64
N ASP A 92 1.00 4.41 -3.36
CA ASP A 92 0.06 4.22 -2.24
C ASP A 92 -0.43 5.61 -1.76
N MET A 93 -1.50 6.10 -2.38
CA MET A 93 -2.09 7.42 -2.09
C MET A 93 -3.03 7.36 -0.90
N VAL A 94 -2.96 8.32 0.03
CA VAL A 94 -3.98 8.48 1.07
C VAL A 94 -5.18 9.25 0.52
N ALA A 95 -6.38 8.69 0.66
CA ALA A 95 -7.62 9.36 0.29
C ALA A 95 -7.87 10.60 1.16
N ASN A 96 -8.60 11.58 0.64
CA ASN A 96 -9.11 12.65 1.49
C ASN A 96 -10.23 12.12 2.41
N LEU A 97 -9.88 11.84 3.67
CA LEU A 97 -10.81 11.27 4.66
C LEU A 97 -11.99 12.21 4.97
N GLY A 98 -11.79 13.52 4.88
CA GLY A 98 -12.86 14.51 5.01
C GLY A 98 -13.94 14.33 3.94
N LYS A 99 -13.52 14.10 2.69
CA LYS A 99 -14.46 13.86 1.58
C LYS A 99 -15.18 12.52 1.66
N ILE A 100 -14.55 11.50 2.22
CA ILE A 100 -15.21 10.22 2.52
C ILE A 100 -16.31 10.44 3.58
N ARG A 101 -15.99 11.12 4.68
CA ARG A 101 -16.92 11.40 5.78
C ARG A 101 -18.09 12.30 5.37
N GLU A 102 -17.83 13.27 4.50
CA GLU A 102 -18.88 14.09 3.87
C GLU A 102 -19.69 13.33 2.81
N ARG A 103 -19.31 12.09 2.48
CA ARG A 103 -19.84 11.30 1.35
C ARG A 103 -19.77 12.08 0.02
N ALA A 104 -18.78 12.96 -0.10
CA ALA A 104 -18.52 13.80 -1.25
C ALA A 104 -17.76 12.99 -2.33
N TRP A 105 -18.42 11.95 -2.85
CA TRP A 105 -17.78 10.96 -3.72
C TRP A 105 -17.21 11.56 -5.00
N ASN A 106 -17.90 12.51 -5.63
CA ASN A 106 -17.38 13.18 -6.82
C ASN A 106 -16.05 13.90 -6.53
N ASN A 107 -15.94 14.62 -5.41
CA ASN A 107 -14.70 15.27 -5.02
C ASN A 107 -13.57 14.28 -4.71
N LEU A 108 -13.89 13.12 -4.12
CA LEU A 108 -12.92 12.04 -3.93
C LEU A 108 -12.45 11.49 -5.28
N LEU A 109 -13.36 11.26 -6.23
CA LEU A 109 -13.02 10.75 -7.55
C LEU A 109 -12.23 11.76 -8.39
N ASP A 110 -12.57 13.04 -8.33
CA ASP A 110 -11.84 14.13 -9.00
C ASP A 110 -10.40 14.25 -8.49
N GLU A 111 -10.16 13.90 -7.23
CA GLU A 111 -8.81 13.84 -6.65
C GLU A 111 -8.02 12.61 -7.15
N VAL A 112 -8.66 11.45 -7.21
CA VAL A 112 -8.00 10.16 -7.49
C VAL A 112 -7.79 9.93 -9.00
N ALA A 113 -8.76 10.32 -9.84
CA ALA A 113 -8.77 10.02 -11.27
C ALA A 113 -7.52 10.52 -12.01
N PRO A 114 -7.04 11.77 -11.82
CA PRO A 114 -5.85 12.25 -12.52
C PRO A 114 -4.58 11.47 -12.16
N ILE A 115 -4.48 10.97 -10.92
CA ILE A 115 -3.33 10.17 -10.48
C ILE A 115 -3.44 8.75 -11.05
N LEU A 116 -4.65 8.18 -11.11
CA LEU A 116 -4.91 6.88 -11.74
C LEU A 116 -4.59 6.89 -13.23
N GLU A 117 -4.94 7.95 -13.94
CA GLU A 117 -4.60 8.11 -15.36
C GLU A 117 -3.07 8.19 -15.56
N LEU A 118 -2.37 8.94 -14.71
CA LEU A 118 -0.90 9.04 -14.74
C LEU A 118 -0.23 7.67 -14.51
N THR A 119 -0.70 6.88 -13.54
CA THR A 119 -0.12 5.56 -13.27
C THR A 119 -0.42 4.60 -14.41
N ARG A 120 -1.69 4.51 -14.86
CA ARG A 120 -2.09 3.61 -15.96
C ARG A 120 -1.38 3.92 -17.27
N GLY A 121 -1.25 5.21 -17.63
CA GLY A 121 -0.52 5.65 -18.82
C GLY A 121 0.95 5.22 -18.85
N ARG A 122 1.50 4.81 -17.70
CA ARG A 122 2.87 4.28 -17.55
C ARG A 122 2.90 2.80 -17.16
N GLY A 123 1.77 2.09 -17.20
CA GLY A 123 1.66 0.69 -16.77
C GLY A 123 2.00 0.48 -15.28
N ARG A 124 1.70 1.48 -14.44
CA ARG A 124 1.97 1.49 -12.99
C ARG A 124 0.66 1.35 -12.20
N LEU A 125 0.77 0.96 -10.93
CA LEU A 125 -0.39 0.70 -10.07
C LEU A 125 -0.66 1.85 -9.11
N LEU A 126 -1.95 2.11 -8.85
CA LEU A 126 -2.42 3.02 -7.81
C LEU A 126 -3.20 2.24 -6.73
N LYS A 127 -2.77 2.41 -5.48
CA LYS A 127 -3.45 1.93 -4.28
C LYS A 127 -3.98 3.13 -3.50
N VAL A 128 -5.23 3.05 -3.04
CA VAL A 128 -5.86 4.12 -2.26
C VAL A 128 -6.05 3.70 -0.80
N ILE A 129 -5.38 4.38 0.11
CA ILE A 129 -5.43 4.15 1.57
C ILE A 129 -6.66 4.86 2.14
N LEU A 130 -7.50 4.12 2.85
CA LEU A 130 -8.73 4.62 3.45
C LEU A 130 -8.59 5.01 4.92
N GLU A 131 -7.53 4.57 5.59
CA GLU A 131 -7.34 4.71 7.04
C GLU A 131 -8.55 4.19 7.83
N THR A 132 -8.83 2.89 7.67
CA THR A 132 -10.08 2.26 8.13
C THR A 132 -10.41 2.46 9.60
N ALA A 133 -9.40 2.63 10.47
CA ALA A 133 -9.60 2.89 11.90
C ALA A 133 -10.35 4.20 12.19
N MET A 134 -10.35 5.15 11.24
CA MET A 134 -11.01 6.46 11.38
C MET A 134 -12.38 6.56 10.71
N LEU A 135 -12.84 5.47 10.07
CA LEU A 135 -14.06 5.45 9.27
C LEU A 135 -15.08 4.47 9.83
N SER A 136 -16.37 4.79 9.66
CA SER A 136 -17.45 3.83 9.88
C SER A 136 -17.49 2.77 8.78
N ASP A 137 -18.19 1.66 9.03
CA ASP A 137 -18.35 0.61 8.03
C ASP A 137 -19.09 1.10 6.77
N GLU A 138 -20.09 1.99 6.93
CA GLU A 138 -20.79 2.61 5.81
C GLU A 138 -19.87 3.52 4.98
N GLU A 139 -18.97 4.25 5.64
CA GLU A 139 -17.99 5.11 4.97
C GLU A 139 -16.97 4.29 4.18
N LYS A 140 -16.48 3.18 4.75
CA LYS A 140 -15.59 2.23 4.07
C LYS A 140 -16.26 1.62 2.83
N ILE A 141 -17.52 1.19 2.96
CA ILE A 141 -18.30 0.61 1.84
C ILE A 141 -18.47 1.65 0.73
N GLY A 142 -18.93 2.86 1.06
CA GLY A 142 -19.14 3.92 0.07
C GLY A 142 -17.85 4.31 -0.67
N ALA A 143 -16.72 4.37 0.04
CA ALA A 143 -15.41 4.62 -0.56
C ALA A 143 -14.99 3.49 -1.52
N CYS A 144 -15.13 2.22 -1.10
CA CYS A 144 -14.86 1.06 -1.95
C CYS A 144 -15.69 1.05 -3.24
N GLU A 145 -16.99 1.35 -3.14
CA GLU A 145 -17.87 1.40 -4.31
C GLU A 145 -17.53 2.54 -5.26
N ALA A 146 -17.26 3.75 -4.71
CA ALA A 146 -16.84 4.91 -5.52
C ALA A 146 -15.52 4.61 -6.25
N LEU A 147 -14.49 4.20 -5.51
CA LEU A 147 -13.17 3.87 -6.08
C LEU A 147 -13.23 2.67 -7.03
N GLY A 148 -14.10 1.71 -6.75
CA GLY A 148 -14.35 0.55 -7.61
C GLY A 148 -14.98 0.91 -8.95
N ARG A 149 -15.89 1.88 -8.98
CA ARG A 149 -16.46 2.43 -10.23
C ARG A 149 -15.40 3.14 -11.08
N LEU A 150 -14.51 3.92 -10.46
CA LEU A 150 -13.36 4.53 -11.13
C LEU A 150 -12.32 3.47 -11.58
N GLY A 151 -12.29 2.34 -10.89
CA GLY A 151 -11.48 1.17 -11.22
C GLY A 151 -10.04 1.25 -10.71
N VAL A 152 -9.81 1.83 -9.53
CA VAL A 152 -8.46 1.80 -8.91
C VAL A 152 -7.93 0.38 -8.80
N ASP A 153 -6.61 0.20 -8.78
CA ASP A 153 -6.02 -1.14 -8.75
C ASP A 153 -6.17 -1.78 -7.38
N PHE A 154 -6.04 -0.99 -6.30
CA PHE A 154 -6.20 -1.46 -4.92
C PHE A 154 -6.91 -0.44 -4.02
N VAL A 155 -7.65 -0.96 -3.06
CA VAL A 155 -7.93 -0.25 -1.80
C VAL A 155 -7.00 -0.78 -0.71
N LYS A 156 -6.58 0.09 0.22
CA LYS A 156 -5.63 -0.23 1.29
C LYS A 156 -6.20 0.19 2.65
N THR A 157 -5.99 -0.64 3.66
CA THR A 157 -6.58 -0.41 5.00
C THR A 157 -6.01 0.84 5.67
N SER A 158 -4.71 0.87 5.98
CA SER A 158 -4.17 1.82 6.96
C SER A 158 -2.81 2.37 6.57
N THR A 159 -2.47 3.56 7.06
CA THR A 159 -1.14 4.16 6.89
C THR A 159 -0.11 3.56 7.85
N GLY A 160 -0.56 3.11 9.02
CA GLY A 160 0.29 2.72 10.15
C GLY A 160 0.71 3.89 11.06
N TYR A 161 0.20 5.10 10.81
CA TYR A 161 0.44 6.30 11.61
C TYR A 161 -0.82 6.86 12.28
N GLY A 162 -2.00 6.29 11.99
CA GLY A 162 -3.26 6.63 12.64
C GLY A 162 -3.55 5.79 13.90
N ASP A 163 -4.81 5.84 14.34
CA ASP A 163 -5.27 5.25 15.61
C ASP A 163 -5.42 3.72 15.58
N GLY A 164 -5.08 3.07 14.47
CA GLY A 164 -5.20 1.62 14.30
C GLY A 164 -4.51 1.10 13.04
N GLY A 165 -4.52 -0.23 12.90
CA GLY A 165 -3.97 -0.95 11.74
C GLY A 165 -5.01 -1.80 11.03
N ALA A 166 -4.55 -2.73 10.20
CA ALA A 166 -5.43 -3.68 9.53
C ALA A 166 -6.11 -4.62 10.54
N THR A 167 -7.42 -4.80 10.39
CA THR A 167 -8.19 -5.84 11.08
C THR A 167 -8.75 -6.84 10.07
N VAL A 168 -8.93 -8.09 10.49
CA VAL A 168 -9.57 -9.14 9.67
C VAL A 168 -10.97 -8.71 9.23
N ALA A 169 -11.71 -8.04 10.11
CA ALA A 169 -13.03 -7.52 9.84
C ALA A 169 -13.01 -6.45 8.72
N ASP A 170 -12.11 -5.46 8.81
CA ASP A 170 -11.96 -4.42 7.79
C ASP A 170 -11.55 -5.02 6.44
N VAL A 171 -10.56 -5.92 6.42
CA VAL A 171 -10.11 -6.55 5.17
C VAL A 171 -11.27 -7.30 4.50
N GLY A 172 -12.03 -8.09 5.26
CA GLY A 172 -13.20 -8.79 4.75
C GLY A 172 -14.29 -7.84 4.25
N LEU A 173 -14.51 -6.72 4.94
CA LEU A 173 -15.46 -5.68 4.52
C LEU A 173 -15.01 -5.02 3.22
N LEU A 174 -13.77 -4.54 3.13
CA LEU A 174 -13.23 -3.91 1.91
C LEU A 174 -13.28 -4.88 0.74
N ARG A 175 -12.99 -6.17 0.97
CA ARG A 175 -13.06 -7.19 -0.08
C ARG A 175 -14.49 -7.37 -0.59
N ARG A 176 -15.49 -7.48 0.29
CA ARG A 176 -16.89 -7.62 -0.13
C ARG A 176 -17.42 -6.38 -0.84
N ALA A 177 -17.02 -5.19 -0.42
CA ALA A 177 -17.48 -3.92 -1.00
C ALA A 177 -16.79 -3.57 -2.33
N SER A 178 -15.58 -4.10 -2.58
CA SER A 178 -14.80 -3.78 -3.78
C SER A 178 -15.09 -4.76 -4.92
N PRO A 179 -15.14 -4.32 -6.20
CA PRO A 179 -15.26 -5.22 -7.35
C PRO A 179 -14.13 -6.27 -7.40
N PRO A 180 -14.35 -7.47 -7.97
CA PRO A 180 -13.36 -8.56 -7.96
C PRO A 180 -11.97 -8.17 -8.52
N LYS A 181 -11.94 -7.27 -9.52
CA LYS A 181 -10.71 -6.78 -10.15
C LYS A 181 -9.87 -5.82 -9.28
N VAL A 182 -10.47 -5.22 -8.24
CA VAL A 182 -9.80 -4.30 -7.32
C VAL A 182 -9.18 -5.12 -6.21
N GLY A 183 -7.86 -5.06 -6.02
CA GLY A 183 -7.17 -5.75 -4.94
C GLY A 183 -7.41 -5.10 -3.58
N VAL A 184 -7.15 -5.86 -2.52
CA VAL A 184 -7.17 -5.34 -1.14
C VAL A 184 -5.78 -5.47 -0.55
N LYS A 185 -5.19 -4.34 -0.11
CA LYS A 185 -3.92 -4.33 0.61
C LYS A 185 -4.16 -4.13 2.11
N ALA A 186 -3.80 -5.13 2.91
CA ALA A 186 -3.82 -5.02 4.36
C ALA A 186 -2.49 -4.44 4.86
N SER A 187 -2.51 -3.39 5.66
CA SER A 187 -1.31 -2.78 6.23
C SER A 187 -1.56 -2.16 7.61
N GLY A 188 -0.51 -2.09 8.41
CA GLY A 188 -0.53 -1.61 9.79
C GLY A 188 -0.72 -2.76 10.78
N GLY A 189 0.28 -2.98 11.64
CA GLY A 189 0.20 -3.95 12.74
C GLY A 189 0.44 -5.43 12.41
N ILE A 190 0.71 -5.78 11.15
CA ILE A 190 0.98 -7.18 10.72
C ILE A 190 2.44 -7.54 11.04
N ARG A 191 2.66 -8.27 12.14
CA ARG A 191 3.99 -8.59 12.69
C ARG A 191 4.30 -10.09 12.76
N THR A 192 3.29 -10.94 12.66
CA THR A 192 3.46 -12.41 12.71
C THR A 192 2.91 -13.08 11.44
N LEU A 193 3.30 -14.34 11.24
CA LEU A 193 2.82 -15.15 10.12
C LEU A 193 1.32 -15.41 10.25
N GLU A 194 0.83 -15.69 11.45
CA GLU A 194 -0.58 -15.96 11.73
C GLU A 194 -1.44 -14.74 11.37
N GLN A 195 -1.00 -13.54 11.73
CA GLN A 195 -1.66 -12.30 11.32
C GLN A 195 -1.67 -12.13 9.80
N ALA A 196 -0.54 -12.40 9.13
CA ALA A 196 -0.46 -12.31 7.67
C ALA A 196 -1.43 -13.28 6.98
N MET A 197 -1.47 -14.54 7.43
CA MET A 197 -2.37 -15.55 6.90
C MET A 197 -3.84 -15.19 7.12
N ALA A 198 -4.20 -14.71 8.31
CA ALA A 198 -5.56 -14.27 8.61
C ALA A 198 -6.03 -13.11 7.71
N MET A 199 -5.13 -12.17 7.37
CA MET A 199 -5.46 -11.10 6.41
C MET A 199 -5.68 -11.64 5.00
N ILE A 200 -4.85 -12.59 4.56
CA ILE A 200 -5.01 -13.24 3.24
C ILE A 200 -6.33 -14.00 3.16
N GLU A 201 -6.65 -14.79 4.19
CA GLU A 201 -7.91 -15.53 4.29
C GLU A 201 -9.14 -14.61 4.30
N ALA A 202 -9.02 -13.43 4.90
CA ALA A 202 -10.06 -12.39 4.86
C ALA A 202 -10.22 -11.74 3.47
N GLY A 203 -9.27 -11.95 2.55
CA GLY A 203 -9.32 -11.48 1.17
C GLY A 203 -8.27 -10.45 0.79
N ALA A 204 -7.23 -10.23 1.61
CA ALA A 204 -6.09 -9.41 1.21
C ALA A 204 -5.29 -10.10 0.10
N THR A 205 -5.02 -9.35 -0.96
CA THR A 205 -4.18 -9.77 -2.09
C THR A 205 -2.79 -9.10 -2.06
N ARG A 206 -2.56 -8.23 -1.07
CA ARG A 206 -1.25 -7.64 -0.76
C ARG A 206 -1.14 -7.31 0.72
N LEU A 207 0.06 -7.37 1.27
CA LEU A 207 0.38 -7.05 2.65
C LEU A 207 1.42 -5.94 2.70
N GLY A 208 1.20 -4.91 3.50
CA GLY A 208 2.19 -3.89 3.83
C GLY A 208 2.74 -4.10 5.23
N THR A 209 4.03 -4.40 5.36
CA THR A 209 4.68 -4.63 6.66
C THR A 209 6.17 -4.33 6.65
N ALA A 210 6.72 -3.92 7.79
CA ALA A 210 8.16 -3.83 8.01
C ALA A 210 8.75 -5.13 8.61
N SER A 211 7.91 -6.10 9.00
CA SER A 211 8.31 -7.34 9.67
C SER A 211 8.60 -8.51 8.70
N THR A 212 8.93 -8.21 7.44
CA THR A 212 9.17 -9.20 6.37
C THR A 212 10.09 -10.34 6.80
N GLY A 213 11.23 -10.04 7.40
CA GLY A 213 12.19 -11.06 7.83
C GLY A 213 11.60 -12.04 8.85
N THR A 214 10.84 -11.54 9.83
CA THR A 214 10.15 -12.36 10.83
C THR A 214 9.11 -13.27 10.17
N LEU A 215 8.23 -12.71 9.33
CA LEU A 215 7.17 -13.46 8.66
C LEU A 215 7.72 -14.59 7.79
N LEU A 216 8.73 -14.28 6.97
CA LEU A 216 9.26 -15.22 5.98
C LEU A 216 10.18 -16.27 6.62
N ALA A 217 10.89 -15.95 7.70
CA ALA A 217 11.63 -16.93 8.47
C ALA A 217 10.70 -17.97 9.11
N SER A 218 9.61 -17.52 9.74
CA SER A 218 8.61 -18.43 10.32
C SER A 218 7.93 -19.30 9.26
N ALA A 219 7.61 -18.74 8.10
CA ALA A 219 7.01 -19.49 7.00
C ALA A 219 7.94 -20.58 6.42
N GLY A 220 9.25 -20.35 6.42
CA GLY A 220 10.24 -21.34 6.00
C GLY A 220 10.50 -22.45 7.02
N ALA A 221 10.36 -22.15 8.32
CA ALA A 221 10.55 -23.12 9.40
C ALA A 221 9.39 -24.12 9.54
N GLY A 222 8.18 -23.76 9.08
CA GLY A 222 7.02 -24.66 9.11
C GLY A 222 6.93 -25.66 7.94
N THR A 223 7.91 -25.65 7.04
CA THR A 223 7.96 -26.54 5.85
C THR A 223 9.05 -27.61 5.93
N SER A 224 9.66 -27.78 7.11
CA SER A 224 10.65 -28.84 7.42
C SER A 224 10.05 -29.95 8.26
#